data_AF-D8TQE0-F1
#
_entry.id   AF-D8TQE0-F1
#
_cell.length_a   1.000
_cell.length_b   1.000
_cell.length_c   1.000
_cell.angle_alpha   90.00
_cell.angle_beta   90.00
_cell.angle_gamma   90.00
#
_symmetry.space_group_name_H-M   'P 1'
#
loop_
_entity.id
_entity.type
_entity.pdbx_description
1 polymer ?
#
loop_
_entity_poly.entity_id
_entity_poly.type
_entity_poly.pdbx_seq_one_letter_code
_entity_poly.pdbx_strand_id
1 'polypeptide(L)'
;MVKCLNSNLSYGSGAQQLDALSEQFEQLSQENTFLRGKLKLLERVLPYRSSHVGFLTAVRNVVASACGAGHVLMAAAQGPHVRLPEVSPSGGSDGGGSREDGSSCKNRGYEPGWRSPAADRPVGHSAAGSLGSWATAAEVKPLPGLPIALALCPGPDGEAPTITPEAVEQLKKVTPREFQLLYKHCIQQLAVLGVAAEVHGPSSTQQARLERFLERIFVYMDQVVLLSPNCFVQSMYVNLETGQHERPPDEFWCALGASLNLTPQQLEEVLMARDMHEMNVAPVAEERVRLTSELSASLSAALSQHPVSSSDVIQTLSEVDEVAERLRRNVIREHQAQMDVGDFLCMGVLSPVQVARIMAASYPYIPDGVAVLHACGVGRGGASQPAAPHAAVAVYSAELPKL
;
A
#
# COMPACT_ATOMS: atom_id res chain seq x y z
N MET A 1 59.62 48.33 -33.24
CA MET A 1 58.39 48.58 -34.02
C MET A 1 58.13 47.28 -34.77
N VAL A 2 57.42 46.28 -34.24
CA VAL A 2 55.97 46.22 -34.00
C VAL A 2 55.70 45.21 -32.87
N LYS A 3 54.63 45.49 -32.13
CA LYS A 3 54.17 44.86 -30.89
C LYS A 3 53.88 43.36 -31.04
N CYS A 4 54.62 42.52 -30.29
CA CYS A 4 54.12 41.24 -29.79
C CYS A 4 53.06 41.52 -28.70
N LEU A 5 51.81 41.74 -29.10
CA LEU A 5 50.67 41.64 -28.20
C LEU A 5 50.25 40.17 -28.16
N ASN A 6 50.78 39.48 -27.17
CA ASN A 6 50.38 38.14 -26.78
C ASN A 6 49.01 38.22 -26.11
N SER A 7 47.97 38.38 -26.93
CA SER A 7 46.56 38.35 -26.53
C SER A 7 46.05 36.91 -26.53
N ASN A 8 46.70 36.02 -25.77
CA ASN A 8 46.10 34.76 -25.35
C ASN A 8 45.08 35.07 -24.24
N LEU A 9 44.02 35.78 -24.65
CA LEU A 9 42.82 35.98 -23.86
C LEU A 9 42.22 34.60 -23.60
N SER A 10 42.11 34.32 -22.32
CA SER A 10 41.38 33.27 -21.61
C SER A 10 39.95 33.00 -22.16
N TYR A 11 39.83 32.56 -23.41
CA TYR A 11 38.57 32.10 -24.02
C TYR A 11 38.22 30.67 -23.60
N GLY A 12 39.18 29.90 -23.07
CA GLY A 12 38.95 28.52 -22.60
C GLY A 12 38.15 28.42 -21.30
N SER A 13 38.29 29.41 -20.40
CA SER A 13 37.61 29.38 -19.09
C SER A 13 36.09 29.57 -19.20
N GLY A 14 35.64 30.44 -20.12
CA GLY A 14 34.21 30.69 -20.32
C GLY A 14 33.45 29.52 -20.95
N ALA A 15 34.07 28.80 -21.90
CA ALA A 15 33.47 27.63 -22.52
C ALA A 15 33.29 26.48 -21.50
N GLN A 16 34.32 26.20 -20.70
CA GLN A 16 34.25 25.18 -19.64
C GLN A 16 33.19 25.51 -18.58
N GLN A 17 33.03 26.80 -18.24
CA GLN A 17 32.00 27.23 -17.30
C GLN A 17 30.58 27.10 -17.88
N LEU A 18 30.39 27.38 -19.17
CA LEU A 18 29.10 27.19 -19.85
C LEU A 18 28.73 25.71 -19.96
N ASP A 19 29.68 24.84 -20.29
CA ASP A 19 29.45 23.39 -20.36
C ASP A 19 29.07 22.84 -18.98
N ALA A 20 29.81 23.21 -17.92
CA ALA A 20 29.48 22.81 -16.55
C ALA A 20 28.10 23.33 -16.09
N LEU A 21 27.72 24.56 -16.45
CA LEU A 21 26.38 25.08 -16.16
C LEU A 21 25.28 24.37 -16.96
N SER A 22 25.57 23.97 -18.20
CA SER A 22 24.64 23.19 -19.02
C SER A 22 24.41 21.80 -18.42
N GLU A 23 25.47 21.10 -18.01
CA GLU A 23 25.38 19.80 -17.32
C GLU A 23 24.60 19.93 -16.00
N GLN A 24 24.88 20.96 -15.20
CA GLN A 24 24.12 21.22 -13.97
C GLN A 24 22.65 21.52 -14.24
N PHE A 25 22.34 22.29 -15.28
CA PHE A 25 20.96 22.59 -15.65
C PHE A 25 20.22 21.33 -16.10
N GLU A 26 20.86 20.47 -16.89
CA GLU A 26 20.30 19.19 -17.32
C GLU A 26 20.04 18.28 -16.12
N GLN A 27 21.01 18.15 -15.20
CA GLN A 27 20.86 17.38 -13.96
C GLN A 27 19.69 17.90 -13.12
N LEU A 28 19.61 19.22 -12.89
CA LEU A 28 18.53 19.83 -12.12
C LEU A 28 17.17 19.68 -12.82
N SER A 29 17.14 19.70 -14.15
CA SER A 29 15.91 19.48 -14.93
C SER A 29 15.41 18.04 -14.79
N GLN A 30 16.32 17.06 -14.86
CA GLN A 30 16.02 15.66 -14.62
C GLN A 30 15.52 15.44 -13.18
N GLU A 31 16.21 16.02 -12.19
CA GLU A 31 15.81 15.95 -10.78
C GLU A 31 14.45 16.62 -10.55
N ASN A 32 14.17 17.77 -11.17
CA ASN A 32 12.89 18.45 -11.03
C ASN A 32 11.74 17.60 -11.60
N THR A 33 11.96 16.99 -12.77
CA THR A 33 10.99 16.08 -13.40
C THR A 33 10.71 14.88 -12.51
N PHE A 34 11.76 14.30 -11.94
CA PHE A 34 11.68 13.20 -11.00
C PHE A 34 10.93 13.56 -9.70
N LEU A 35 11.23 14.71 -9.10
CA LEU A 35 10.57 15.19 -7.89
C LEU A 35 9.08 15.49 -8.13
N ARG A 36 8.72 16.03 -9.30
CA ARG A 36 7.31 16.20 -9.69
C ARG A 36 6.61 14.85 -9.82
N GLY A 37 7.29 13.86 -10.39
CA GLY A 37 6.81 12.48 -10.44
C GLY A 37 6.51 11.90 -9.06
N LYS A 38 7.46 12.03 -8.14
CA LYS A 38 7.32 11.64 -6.73
C LYS A 38 6.17 12.35 -6.04
N LEU A 39 6.05 13.66 -6.20
CA LEU A 39 4.99 14.45 -5.60
C LEU A 39 3.62 13.97 -6.10
N LYS A 40 3.47 13.76 -7.41
CA LYS A 40 2.24 13.24 -8.02
C LYS A 40 1.87 11.85 -7.51
N LEU A 41 2.86 10.97 -7.34
CA LEU A 41 2.65 9.65 -6.72
C LEU A 41 2.13 9.82 -5.28
N LEU A 42 2.79 10.63 -4.46
CA LEU A 42 2.41 10.84 -3.07
C LEU A 42 1.01 11.46 -2.95
N GLU A 43 0.69 12.47 -3.75
CA GLU A 43 -0.64 13.09 -3.78
C GLU A 43 -1.75 12.08 -4.11
N ARG A 44 -1.46 11.07 -4.94
CA ARG A 44 -2.40 10.00 -5.27
C ARG A 44 -2.50 8.94 -4.19
N VAL A 45 -1.39 8.54 -3.57
CA VAL A 45 -1.36 7.43 -2.59
C VAL A 45 -1.79 7.86 -1.18
N LEU A 46 -1.50 9.10 -0.78
CA LEU A 46 -1.77 9.60 0.58
C LEU A 46 -3.24 9.50 1.03
N PRO A 47 -4.25 9.85 0.21
CA PRO A 47 -5.66 9.72 0.59
C PRO A 47 -6.04 8.29 1.00
N TYR A 48 -5.51 7.28 0.30
CA TYR A 48 -5.77 5.87 0.61
C TYR A 48 -5.16 5.45 1.95
N ARG A 49 -3.91 5.85 2.20
CA ARG A 49 -3.25 5.59 3.50
C ARG A 49 -4.02 6.23 4.66
N SER A 50 -4.50 7.46 4.49
CA SER A 50 -5.34 8.12 5.51
C SER A 50 -6.65 7.36 5.75
N SER A 51 -7.28 6.84 4.69
CA SER A 51 -8.48 5.98 4.81
C SER A 51 -8.19 4.71 5.60
N HIS A 52 -7.09 4.00 5.31
CA HIS A 52 -6.69 2.79 6.03
C HIS A 52 -6.42 3.05 7.51
N VAL A 53 -5.70 4.12 7.85
CA VAL A 53 -5.46 4.52 9.24
C VAL A 53 -6.77 4.85 9.96
N GLY A 54 -7.71 5.52 9.28
CA GLY A 54 -9.04 5.80 9.80
C GLY A 54 -9.83 4.53 10.11
N PHE A 55 -9.83 3.56 9.19
CA PHE A 55 -10.47 2.27 9.39
C PHE A 55 -9.86 1.48 10.55
N LEU A 56 -8.52 1.39 10.64
CA LEU A 56 -7.83 0.73 11.76
C LEU A 56 -8.17 1.37 13.11
N THR A 57 -8.24 2.70 13.14
CA THR A 57 -8.64 3.44 14.34
C THR A 57 -10.07 3.11 14.72
N ALA A 58 -10.99 3.05 13.75
CA ALA A 58 -12.36 2.65 13.98
C ALA A 58 -12.47 1.20 14.52
N VAL A 59 -11.76 0.25 13.90
CA VAL A 59 -11.69 -1.14 14.36
C VAL A 59 -11.14 -1.23 15.79
N ARG A 60 -10.05 -0.52 16.09
CA ARG A 60 -9.47 -0.47 17.43
C ARG A 60 -10.47 0.05 18.47
N ASN A 61 -11.20 1.11 18.13
CA ASN A 61 -12.21 1.69 19.02
C ASN A 61 -13.37 0.74 19.27
N VAL A 62 -13.84 0.05 18.23
CA VAL A 62 -14.89 -0.98 18.33
C VAL A 62 -14.46 -2.12 19.27
N VAL A 63 -13.25 -2.64 19.10
CA VAL A 63 -12.70 -3.70 19.96
C VAL A 63 -12.54 -3.20 21.41
N ALA A 64 -12.03 -1.99 21.61
CA ALA A 64 -11.88 -1.40 22.94
C ALA A 64 -13.23 -1.22 23.64
N SER A 65 -14.27 -0.76 22.94
CA SER A 65 -15.62 -0.62 23.47
C SER A 65 -16.27 -1.96 23.82
N ALA A 66 -16.07 -3.00 22.99
CA ALA A 66 -16.57 -4.35 23.27
C ALA A 66 -15.92 -4.97 24.52
N CYS A 67 -14.61 -4.80 24.70
CA CYS A 67 -13.89 -5.29 25.88
C CYS A 67 -14.23 -4.50 27.15
N GLY A 68 -14.45 -3.18 27.05
CA GLY A 68 -14.79 -2.32 28.19
C GLY A 68 -16.16 -2.61 28.80
N ALA A 69 -17.15 -3.02 27.98
CA ALA A 69 -18.48 -3.37 28.46
C ALA A 69 -18.52 -4.65 29.31
N GLY A 70 -17.56 -5.58 29.10
CA GLY A 70 -17.45 -6.82 29.88
C GLY A 70 -17.05 -6.60 31.34
N HIS A 71 -16.35 -5.50 31.64
CA HIS A 71 -15.88 -5.22 33.00
C HIS A 71 -16.96 -4.67 33.94
N VAL A 72 -18.04 -4.08 33.39
CA VAL A 72 -19.16 -3.54 34.19
C VAL A 72 -20.13 -4.66 34.60
N LEU A 73 -20.26 -5.72 33.81
CA LEU A 73 -21.11 -6.87 34.14
C LEU A 73 -20.50 -7.82 35.18
N MET A 74 -19.17 -7.89 35.29
CA MET A 74 -18.51 -8.66 36.36
C MET A 74 -18.56 -7.96 37.73
N ALA A 75 -18.74 -6.64 37.78
CA ALA A 75 -18.92 -5.89 39.04
C ALA A 75 -20.33 -6.07 39.64
N ALA A 76 -21.33 -6.48 38.85
CA ALA A 76 -22.69 -6.75 39.32
C ALA A 76 -22.92 -8.19 39.81
N ALA A 77 -21.93 -9.09 39.65
CA ALA A 77 -22.01 -10.48 40.08
C ALA A 77 -21.44 -10.74 41.50
N GLN A 78 -20.94 -9.71 42.20
CA GLN A 78 -20.61 -9.82 43.61
C GLN A 78 -21.89 -9.59 44.44
N GLY A 79 -22.49 -10.70 44.87
CA GLY A 79 -23.65 -10.71 45.76
C GLY A 79 -23.40 -9.98 47.09
N PRO A 80 -24.48 -9.69 47.85
CA PRO A 80 -24.44 -8.82 49.01
C PRO A 80 -23.66 -9.46 50.16
N HIS A 81 -22.42 -9.02 50.38
CA HIS A 81 -21.71 -9.27 51.62
C HIS A 81 -22.25 -8.36 52.72
N VAL A 82 -22.82 -8.98 53.76
CA VAL A 82 -23.20 -8.36 55.03
C VAL A 82 -21.99 -7.60 55.61
N ARG A 83 -22.08 -6.28 55.70
CA ARG A 83 -21.13 -5.42 56.44
C ARG A 83 -21.71 -5.04 57.80
N LEU A 84 -20.96 -5.38 58.85
CA LEU A 84 -21.09 -4.81 60.19
C LEU A 84 -20.58 -3.35 60.20
N PRO A 85 -21.07 -2.50 61.13
CA PRO A 85 -20.80 -1.08 61.12
C PRO A 85 -19.49 -0.75 61.83
N GLU A 86 -18.62 0.04 61.20
CA GLU A 86 -17.51 0.69 61.90
C GLU A 86 -17.40 2.17 61.49
N VAL A 87 -17.79 2.97 62.48
CA VAL A 87 -17.46 4.35 62.87
C VAL A 87 -16.56 5.19 61.95
N SER A 88 -17.09 6.36 61.58
CA SER A 88 -16.43 7.51 60.94
C SER A 88 -15.22 8.04 61.73
N PRO A 89 -14.33 8.78 61.05
CA PRO A 89 -14.28 10.20 61.39
C PRO A 89 -14.23 11.15 60.19
N SER A 90 -14.84 12.30 60.45
CA SER A 90 -14.88 13.56 59.74
C SER A 90 -13.51 14.19 59.47
N GLY A 91 -13.39 14.88 58.33
CA GLY A 91 -12.35 15.87 58.07
C GLY A 91 -12.57 16.56 56.73
N GLY A 92 -13.13 17.76 56.74
CA GLY A 92 -13.32 18.59 55.55
C GLY A 92 -12.10 19.45 55.22
N SER A 93 -12.06 20.00 54.00
CA SER A 93 -11.47 21.31 53.74
C SER A 93 -11.83 21.79 52.33
N ASP A 94 -12.43 22.98 52.29
CA ASP A 94 -12.62 23.83 51.11
C ASP A 94 -11.28 24.45 50.66
N GLY A 95 -11.17 24.77 49.37
CA GLY A 95 -10.06 25.59 48.87
C GLY A 95 -10.13 25.87 47.38
N GLY A 96 -10.80 26.96 47.00
CA GLY A 96 -10.77 27.51 45.65
C GLY A 96 -9.46 28.23 45.30
N GLY A 97 -9.23 28.46 44.01
CA GLY A 97 -8.14 29.28 43.50
C GLY A 97 -8.21 29.49 41.99
N SER A 98 -8.63 30.69 41.58
CA SER A 98 -8.52 31.25 40.23
C SER A 98 -7.12 31.79 39.95
N ARG A 99 -6.67 31.75 38.68
CA ARG A 99 -5.81 32.71 37.95
C ARG A 99 -5.43 32.09 36.59
N GLU A 100 -5.91 32.61 35.47
CA GLU A 100 -5.44 33.77 34.68
C GLU A 100 -4.13 33.56 33.89
N ASP A 101 -4.25 33.99 32.63
CA ASP A 101 -3.26 34.51 31.68
C ASP A 101 -2.33 33.60 30.86
N GLY A 102 -2.54 33.75 29.55
CA GLY A 102 -1.47 34.20 28.65
C GLY A 102 -0.84 33.13 27.77
N SER A 103 -1.14 33.14 26.48
CA SER A 103 -0.19 33.68 25.50
C SER A 103 -0.69 33.51 24.07
N SER A 104 -0.57 34.59 23.33
CA SER A 104 -0.98 34.78 21.94
C SER A 104 0.23 34.58 21.03
N CYS A 105 0.14 33.71 20.03
CA CYS A 105 1.09 33.64 18.93
C CYS A 105 0.35 33.80 17.59
N LYS A 106 0.18 35.06 17.16
CA LYS A 106 -0.23 35.40 15.80
C LYS A 106 1.01 35.34 14.89
N ASN A 107 1.17 34.26 14.12
CA ASN A 107 2.08 34.25 12.98
C ASN A 107 1.29 34.56 11.70
N ARG A 108 1.39 35.82 11.24
CA ARG A 108 1.14 36.20 9.84
C ARG A 108 2.45 35.95 9.09
N GLY A 109 2.48 34.85 8.34
CA GLY A 109 3.51 34.56 7.36
C GLY A 109 3.02 34.93 5.96
N TYR A 110 3.80 35.76 5.29
CA TYR A 110 3.66 36.30 3.95
C TYR A 110 3.86 35.16 2.91
N GLU A 111 2.92 34.95 1.98
CA GLU A 111 3.14 34.08 0.81
C GLU A 111 3.53 34.93 -0.42
N PRO A 112 4.66 34.64 -1.10
CA PRO A 112 4.95 35.20 -2.42
C PRO A 112 4.18 34.44 -3.50
N GLY A 113 3.29 35.16 -4.19
CA GLY A 113 2.52 34.65 -5.30
C GLY A 113 3.37 34.37 -6.54
N TRP A 114 3.33 33.12 -6.99
CA TRP A 114 3.69 32.72 -8.36
C TRP A 114 2.41 32.37 -9.09
N ARG A 115 1.89 33.32 -9.87
CA ARG A 115 0.90 33.05 -10.93
C ARG A 115 1.65 32.71 -12.21
N SER A 116 1.29 31.59 -12.81
CA SER A 116 1.51 31.30 -14.23
C SER A 116 0.32 30.48 -14.76
N PRO A 117 0.05 30.55 -16.08
CA PRO A 117 -1.29 30.78 -16.58
C PRO A 117 -2.11 29.51 -16.82
N ALA A 118 -3.42 29.70 -16.74
CA ALA A 118 -4.47 28.73 -16.93
C ALA A 118 -4.41 28.02 -18.29
N ALA A 119 -4.42 26.69 -18.24
CA ALA A 119 -5.02 25.85 -19.28
C ALA A 119 -6.35 25.34 -18.71
N ASP A 120 -7.45 25.92 -19.19
CA ASP A 120 -8.82 25.57 -18.79
C ASP A 120 -9.18 24.14 -19.22
N ARG A 121 -9.24 23.24 -18.23
CA ARG A 121 -10.17 22.09 -18.22
C ARG A 121 -10.64 21.87 -16.78
N PRO A 122 -11.94 22.00 -16.48
CA PRO A 122 -12.45 21.67 -15.16
C PRO A 122 -12.59 20.15 -15.09
N VAL A 123 -11.52 19.45 -14.70
CA VAL A 123 -11.63 18.07 -14.25
C VAL A 123 -11.92 18.11 -12.75
N GLY A 124 -13.19 18.30 -12.41
CA GLY A 124 -13.68 18.24 -11.05
C GLY A 124 -13.59 16.81 -10.51
N HIS A 125 -12.40 16.38 -10.08
CA HIS A 125 -12.27 15.25 -9.18
C HIS A 125 -12.69 15.72 -7.78
N SER A 126 -14.00 15.64 -7.50
CA SER A 126 -14.48 15.60 -6.11
C SER A 126 -14.07 14.26 -5.49
N ALA A 127 -12.78 14.14 -5.13
CA ALA A 127 -12.24 13.02 -4.37
C ALA A 127 -12.08 13.35 -2.87
N ALA A 128 -12.71 14.44 -2.41
CA ALA A 128 -13.03 14.67 -0.99
C ALA A 128 -14.50 14.30 -0.74
N GLY A 129 -14.90 13.11 -1.18
CA GLY A 129 -16.18 12.52 -0.79
C GLY A 129 -16.17 12.29 0.71
N SER A 130 -17.11 12.93 1.40
CA SER A 130 -17.38 12.73 2.82
C SER A 130 -17.39 11.22 3.16
N LEU A 131 -16.35 10.76 3.86
CA LEU A 131 -16.24 9.42 4.45
C LEU A 131 -17.25 9.18 5.59
N GLY A 132 -18.21 10.10 5.80
CA GLY A 132 -19.08 10.17 6.97
C GLY A 132 -20.52 9.72 6.77
N SER A 133 -20.93 9.20 5.61
CA SER A 133 -22.29 8.67 5.44
C SER A 133 -22.25 7.27 4.83
N TRP A 134 -21.91 6.31 5.70
CA TRP A 134 -22.33 4.93 5.50
C TRP A 134 -23.84 4.96 5.73
N ALA A 135 -24.59 5.12 4.65
CA ALA A 135 -26.05 5.09 4.68
C ALA A 135 -26.50 3.83 5.42
N THR A 136 -27.66 3.90 6.08
CA THR A 136 -28.30 2.79 6.80
C THR A 136 -28.66 1.68 5.80
N ALA A 137 -27.67 0.88 5.41
CA ALA A 137 -27.87 -0.30 4.60
C ALA A 137 -28.56 -1.36 5.47
N ALA A 138 -29.45 -2.14 4.84
CA ALA A 138 -30.11 -3.25 5.53
C ALA A 138 -29.07 -4.20 6.12
N GLU A 139 -29.32 -4.67 7.33
CA GLU A 139 -28.48 -5.68 7.97
C GLU A 139 -28.50 -6.96 7.13
N VAL A 140 -27.39 -7.25 6.45
CA VAL A 140 -27.26 -8.45 5.62
C VAL A 140 -26.92 -9.61 6.54
N LYS A 141 -27.89 -10.50 6.79
CA LYS A 141 -27.62 -11.77 7.46
C LYS A 141 -26.94 -12.72 6.47
N PRO A 142 -25.70 -13.18 6.74
CA PRO A 142 -24.98 -14.05 5.80
C PRO A 142 -25.77 -15.33 5.53
N LEU A 143 -25.84 -15.74 4.26
CA LEU A 143 -26.43 -17.02 3.89
C LEU A 143 -25.62 -18.16 4.52
N PRO A 144 -26.28 -19.21 5.07
CA PRO A 144 -25.58 -20.33 5.68
C PRO A 144 -24.59 -20.97 4.70
N GLY A 145 -23.31 -21.06 5.09
CA GLY A 145 -22.26 -21.72 4.31
C GLY A 145 -21.51 -20.85 3.30
N LEU A 146 -21.88 -19.59 3.12
CA LEU A 146 -21.09 -18.65 2.32
C LEU A 146 -19.96 -18.06 3.19
N PRO A 147 -18.69 -18.04 2.71
CA PRO A 147 -17.62 -17.34 3.42
C PRO A 147 -18.00 -15.89 3.71
N ILE A 148 -17.68 -15.41 4.92
CA ILE A 148 -18.00 -14.05 5.35
C ILE A 148 -17.44 -12.98 4.39
N ALA A 149 -16.27 -13.25 3.82
CA ALA A 149 -15.60 -12.40 2.84
C ALA A 149 -16.45 -12.21 1.55
N LEU A 150 -17.19 -13.25 1.15
CA LEU A 150 -18.10 -13.15 0.00
C LEU A 150 -19.44 -12.52 0.39
N ALA A 151 -19.95 -12.83 1.59
CA ALA A 151 -21.24 -12.29 2.05
C ALA A 151 -21.22 -10.76 2.22
N LEU A 152 -20.05 -10.19 2.53
CA LEU A 152 -19.86 -8.74 2.69
C LEU A 152 -19.27 -8.07 1.45
N CYS A 153 -19.05 -8.81 0.36
CA CYS A 153 -18.54 -8.25 -0.88
C CYS A 153 -19.57 -7.25 -1.47
N PRO A 154 -19.14 -6.05 -1.90
CA PRO A 154 -20.01 -5.12 -2.61
C PRO A 154 -20.73 -5.77 -3.79
N GLY A 155 -22.01 -5.45 -3.96
CA GLY A 155 -22.78 -5.86 -5.14
C GLY A 155 -22.32 -5.11 -6.41
N PRO A 156 -22.74 -5.55 -7.61
CA PRO A 156 -22.30 -4.96 -8.89
C PRO A 156 -22.67 -3.48 -9.08
N ASP A 157 -23.61 -2.96 -8.28
CA ASP A 157 -23.99 -1.55 -8.23
C ASP A 157 -23.18 -0.71 -7.24
N GLY A 158 -22.21 -1.32 -6.55
CA GLY A 158 -21.38 -0.69 -5.53
C GLY A 158 -22.06 -0.60 -4.15
N GLU A 159 -23.17 -1.33 -3.96
CA GLU A 159 -23.83 -1.43 -2.66
C GLU A 159 -22.97 -2.28 -1.72
N ALA A 160 -22.34 -1.64 -0.72
CA ALA A 160 -21.51 -2.29 0.26
C ALA A 160 -22.31 -2.56 1.56
N PRO A 161 -22.40 -3.82 2.01
CA PRO A 161 -22.97 -4.13 3.32
C PRO A 161 -22.23 -3.41 4.45
N THR A 162 -22.94 -3.05 5.52
CA THR A 162 -22.30 -2.49 6.72
C THR A 162 -21.48 -3.57 7.42
N ILE A 163 -20.19 -3.29 7.65
CA ILE A 163 -19.29 -4.20 8.38
C ILE A 163 -19.51 -4.03 9.88
N THR A 164 -20.18 -5.00 10.50
CA THR A 164 -20.43 -5.02 11.95
C THR A 164 -19.16 -5.37 12.73
N PRO A 165 -19.09 -5.08 14.05
CA PRO A 165 -17.99 -5.53 14.90
C PRO A 165 -17.75 -7.04 14.85
N GLU A 166 -18.82 -7.83 14.81
CA GLU A 166 -18.74 -9.27 14.70
C GLU A 166 -18.15 -9.70 13.36
N ALA A 167 -18.57 -9.06 12.26
CA ALA A 167 -18.01 -9.28 10.93
C ALA A 167 -16.50 -8.98 10.90
N VAL A 168 -16.03 -7.93 11.59
CA VAL A 168 -14.60 -7.65 11.70
C VAL A 168 -13.84 -8.81 12.34
N GLU A 169 -14.35 -9.38 13.44
CA GLU A 169 -13.72 -10.53 14.10
C GLU A 169 -13.71 -11.79 13.22
N GLN A 170 -14.70 -11.95 12.35
CA GLN A 170 -14.71 -13.03 11.36
C GLN A 170 -13.73 -12.74 10.20
N LEU A 171 -13.65 -11.50 9.73
CA LEU A 171 -12.75 -11.07 8.66
C LEU A 171 -11.26 -11.23 9.04
N LYS A 172 -10.91 -11.12 10.33
CA LYS A 172 -9.57 -11.44 10.87
C LYS A 172 -9.17 -12.91 10.74
N LYS A 173 -10.12 -13.80 10.41
CA LYS A 173 -9.92 -15.25 10.31
C LYS A 173 -10.03 -15.74 8.87
N VAL A 174 -10.11 -14.83 7.90
CA VAL A 174 -10.21 -15.18 6.48
C VAL A 174 -8.98 -15.98 6.06
N THR A 175 -9.23 -17.17 5.54
CA THR A 175 -8.20 -18.07 5.03
C THR A 175 -7.78 -17.67 3.61
N PRO A 176 -6.61 -18.12 3.13
CA PRO A 176 -6.22 -17.92 1.74
C PRO A 176 -7.29 -18.43 0.77
N ARG A 177 -7.87 -19.61 1.04
CA ARG A 177 -8.89 -20.19 0.16
C ARG A 177 -10.15 -19.32 0.07
N GLU A 178 -10.62 -18.77 1.17
CA GLU A 178 -11.77 -17.85 1.18
C GLU A 178 -11.45 -16.54 0.43
N PHE A 179 -10.24 -16.02 0.60
CA PHE A 179 -9.79 -14.84 -0.15
C PHE A 179 -9.70 -15.11 -1.66
N GLN A 180 -9.22 -16.29 -2.08
CA GLN A 180 -9.20 -16.70 -3.49
C GLN A 180 -10.61 -16.78 -4.08
N LEU A 181 -11.58 -17.28 -3.31
CA LEU A 181 -12.99 -17.31 -3.72
C LEU A 181 -13.57 -15.90 -3.84
N LEU A 182 -13.27 -15.02 -2.89
CA LEU A 182 -13.61 -13.59 -2.97
C LEU A 182 -13.01 -12.97 -4.24
N TYR A 183 -11.71 -13.13 -4.45
CA TYR A 183 -11.01 -12.59 -5.61
C TYR A 183 -11.64 -13.08 -6.93
N LYS A 184 -11.88 -14.39 -7.07
CA LYS A 184 -12.55 -14.97 -8.25
C LYS A 184 -13.92 -14.33 -8.49
N HIS A 185 -14.71 -14.12 -7.44
CA HIS A 185 -16.00 -13.44 -7.54
C HIS A 185 -15.84 -11.99 -8.02
N CYS A 186 -14.93 -11.22 -7.42
CA CYS A 186 -14.65 -9.83 -7.82
C CYS A 186 -14.26 -9.75 -9.30
N ILE A 187 -13.40 -10.65 -9.76
CA ILE A 187 -12.95 -10.69 -11.15
C ILE A 187 -14.09 -10.99 -12.12
N GLN A 188 -14.99 -11.90 -11.78
CA GLN A 188 -16.17 -12.19 -12.60
C GLN A 188 -17.07 -10.96 -12.74
N GLN A 189 -17.29 -10.20 -11.66
CA GLN A 189 -18.06 -8.96 -11.72
C GLN A 189 -17.34 -7.89 -12.55
N LEU A 190 -16.03 -7.71 -12.34
CA LEU A 190 -15.22 -6.75 -13.10
C LEU A 190 -15.19 -7.05 -14.59
N ALA A 191 -15.11 -8.32 -14.99
CA ALA A 191 -15.12 -8.72 -16.39
C ALA A 191 -16.43 -8.28 -17.07
N VAL A 192 -17.58 -8.53 -16.44
CA VAL A 192 -18.90 -8.17 -16.97
C VAL A 192 -19.07 -6.65 -17.03
N LEU A 193 -18.75 -5.95 -15.93
CA LEU A 193 -18.87 -4.50 -15.85
C LEU A 193 -17.89 -3.77 -16.79
N GLY A 194 -16.66 -4.28 -16.90
CA GLY A 194 -15.61 -3.77 -17.78
C GLY A 194 -16.02 -3.81 -19.24
N VAL A 195 -16.50 -4.95 -19.72
CA VAL A 195 -17.00 -5.11 -21.10
C VAL A 195 -18.20 -4.20 -21.35
N ALA A 196 -19.15 -4.13 -20.42
CA ALA A 196 -20.31 -3.27 -20.57
C ALA A 196 -19.92 -1.79 -20.66
N ALA A 197 -19.01 -1.32 -19.82
CA ALA A 197 -18.50 0.04 -19.84
C ALA A 197 -17.74 0.36 -21.13
N GLU A 198 -16.91 -0.57 -21.61
CA GLU A 198 -16.16 -0.43 -22.86
C GLU A 198 -17.09 -0.28 -24.07
N VAL A 199 -18.13 -1.11 -24.18
CA VAL A 199 -19.10 -1.06 -25.28
C VAL A 199 -19.88 0.26 -25.31
N HIS A 200 -20.27 0.78 -24.15
CA HIS A 200 -21.08 2.00 -24.06
C HIS A 200 -20.24 3.28 -24.06
N GLY A 201 -18.94 3.17 -23.79
CA GLY A 201 -17.99 4.27 -23.83
C GLY A 201 -18.02 5.17 -22.58
N PRO A 202 -17.18 6.23 -22.59
CA PRO A 202 -17.04 7.15 -21.47
C PRO A 202 -18.34 7.91 -21.20
N SER A 203 -18.55 8.30 -19.95
CA SER A 203 -19.77 9.02 -19.47
C SER A 203 -21.08 8.23 -19.57
N SER A 204 -21.04 6.94 -19.93
CA SER A 204 -22.20 6.05 -19.88
C SER A 204 -22.57 5.69 -18.44
N THR A 205 -23.83 5.27 -18.24
CA THR A 205 -24.27 4.74 -16.94
C THR A 205 -23.50 3.47 -16.52
N GLN A 206 -23.03 2.70 -17.48
CA GLN A 206 -22.26 1.47 -17.31
C GLN A 206 -20.85 1.79 -16.83
N GLN A 207 -20.21 2.82 -17.41
CA GLN A 207 -18.95 3.36 -16.92
C GLN A 207 -19.06 3.84 -15.47
N ALA A 208 -20.08 4.64 -15.15
CA ALA A 208 -20.31 5.11 -13.79
C ALA A 208 -20.62 3.98 -12.78
N ARG A 209 -21.20 2.87 -13.25
CA ARG A 209 -21.41 1.66 -12.43
C ARG A 209 -20.09 0.95 -12.16
N LEU A 210 -19.25 0.78 -13.17
CA LEU A 210 -17.92 0.19 -13.03
C LEU A 210 -17.04 0.99 -12.07
N GLU A 211 -17.02 2.32 -12.19
CA GLU A 211 -16.27 3.22 -11.30
C GLU A 211 -16.67 3.05 -9.84
N ARG A 212 -17.98 3.09 -9.56
CA ARG A 212 -18.51 2.86 -8.20
C ARG A 212 -18.15 1.48 -7.68
N PHE A 213 -18.25 0.45 -8.52
CA PHE A 213 -17.88 -0.91 -8.12
C PHE A 213 -16.39 -1.01 -7.78
N LEU A 214 -15.51 -0.47 -8.63
CA LEU A 214 -14.06 -0.47 -8.42
C LEU A 214 -13.66 0.26 -7.14
N GLU A 215 -14.21 1.45 -6.91
CA GLU A 215 -13.95 2.22 -5.68
C GLU A 215 -14.31 1.39 -4.43
N ARG A 216 -15.49 0.76 -4.45
CA ARG A 216 -15.99 0.00 -3.29
C ARG A 216 -15.25 -1.32 -3.11
N ILE A 217 -14.95 -2.02 -4.20
CA ILE A 217 -14.31 -3.32 -4.10
C ILE A 217 -12.85 -3.21 -3.68
N PHE A 218 -12.12 -2.19 -4.11
CA PHE A 218 -10.74 -1.98 -3.63
C PHE A 218 -10.71 -1.64 -2.15
N VAL A 219 -11.56 -0.72 -1.69
CA VAL A 219 -11.67 -0.42 -0.25
C VAL A 219 -12.00 -1.68 0.55
N TYR A 220 -12.91 -2.51 0.05
CA TYR A 220 -13.29 -3.76 0.73
C TYR A 220 -12.15 -4.77 0.75
N MET A 221 -11.50 -5.02 -0.39
CA MET A 221 -10.36 -5.93 -0.50
C MET A 221 -9.22 -5.49 0.42
N ASP A 222 -8.90 -4.20 0.46
CA ASP A 222 -7.89 -3.64 1.38
C ASP A 222 -8.23 -3.93 2.84
N GLN A 223 -9.50 -3.79 3.23
CA GLN A 223 -9.92 -4.11 4.60
C GLN A 223 -9.72 -5.58 4.93
N VAL A 224 -10.04 -6.50 4.00
CA VAL A 224 -9.81 -7.93 4.18
C VAL A 224 -8.31 -8.22 4.32
N VAL A 225 -7.48 -7.67 3.43
CA VAL A 225 -6.03 -7.82 3.44
C VAL A 225 -5.43 -7.26 4.73
N LEU A 226 -5.93 -6.11 5.18
CA LEU A 226 -5.44 -5.45 6.39
C LEU A 226 -5.77 -6.23 7.67
N LEU A 227 -6.95 -6.85 7.72
CA LEU A 227 -7.37 -7.69 8.85
C LEU A 227 -6.73 -9.07 8.82
N SER A 228 -6.43 -9.61 7.63
CA SER A 228 -5.90 -10.95 7.41
C SER A 228 -4.78 -10.97 6.36
N PRO A 229 -3.61 -10.35 6.60
CA PRO A 229 -2.58 -10.16 5.55
C PRO A 229 -2.07 -11.47 4.94
N ASN A 230 -2.04 -12.55 5.74
CA ASN A 230 -1.61 -13.86 5.28
C ASN A 230 -2.51 -14.44 4.18
N CYS A 231 -3.81 -14.09 4.14
CA CYS A 231 -4.71 -14.62 3.12
C CYS A 231 -4.33 -14.15 1.71
N PHE A 232 -3.87 -12.90 1.59
CA PHE A 232 -3.39 -12.32 0.34
C PHE A 232 -2.00 -12.83 -0.01
N VAL A 233 -1.04 -12.76 0.92
CA VAL A 233 0.35 -13.18 0.67
C VAL A 233 0.42 -14.62 0.20
N GLN A 234 -0.34 -15.54 0.82
CA GLN A 234 -0.37 -16.94 0.42
C GLN A 234 -1.19 -17.21 -0.85
N SER A 235 -1.98 -16.23 -1.32
CA SER A 235 -2.71 -16.33 -2.59
C SER A 235 -1.93 -15.75 -3.76
N MET A 236 -0.92 -14.92 -3.50
CA MET A 236 0.00 -14.45 -4.52
C MET A 236 0.78 -15.62 -5.12
N TYR A 237 0.96 -15.61 -6.45
CA TYR A 237 1.65 -16.66 -7.19
C TYR A 237 1.04 -18.06 -7.02
N VAL A 238 -0.27 -18.12 -6.78
CA VAL A 238 -1.07 -19.33 -6.84
C VAL A 238 -1.99 -19.23 -8.06
N ASN A 239 -2.02 -20.27 -8.88
CA ASN A 239 -3.02 -20.42 -9.90
C ASN A 239 -4.36 -20.76 -9.23
N LEU A 240 -5.32 -19.84 -9.29
CA LEU A 240 -6.57 -19.91 -8.53
C LEU A 240 -7.49 -21.06 -8.95
N GLU A 241 -7.28 -21.65 -10.13
CA GLU A 241 -8.03 -22.82 -10.60
C GLU A 241 -7.37 -24.14 -10.16
N THR A 242 -6.04 -24.22 -10.16
CA THR A 242 -5.31 -25.46 -9.84
C THR A 242 -4.87 -25.54 -8.37
N GLY A 243 -4.83 -24.41 -7.67
CA GLY A 243 -4.28 -24.28 -6.31
C GLY A 243 -2.77 -24.48 -6.23
N GLN A 244 -2.07 -24.59 -7.36
CA GLN A 244 -0.62 -24.78 -7.39
C GLN A 244 0.10 -23.43 -7.37
N HIS A 245 1.24 -23.41 -6.68
CA HIS A 245 2.16 -22.29 -6.78
C HIS A 245 2.77 -22.26 -8.18
N GLU A 246 2.46 -21.21 -8.92
CA GLU A 246 2.85 -21.04 -10.30
C GLU A 246 3.06 -19.55 -10.55
N ARG A 247 4.22 -19.20 -11.12
CA ARG A 247 4.48 -17.86 -11.60
C ARG A 247 4.09 -17.78 -13.08
N PRO A 248 3.23 -16.82 -13.47
CA PRO A 248 2.93 -16.63 -14.89
C PRO A 248 4.21 -16.25 -15.66
N PRO A 249 4.40 -16.77 -16.88
CA PRO A 249 5.57 -16.46 -17.69
C PRO A 249 5.60 -14.97 -18.06
N ASP A 250 6.77 -14.41 -18.33
CA ASP A 250 6.90 -12.97 -18.61
C ASP A 250 6.13 -12.57 -19.90
N GLU A 251 5.98 -13.48 -20.86
CA GLU A 251 5.17 -13.30 -22.06
C GLU A 251 3.69 -13.07 -21.74
N PHE A 252 3.18 -13.67 -20.66
CA PHE A 252 1.79 -13.46 -20.20
C PHE A 252 1.59 -12.01 -19.80
N TRP A 253 2.50 -11.47 -18.98
CA TRP A 253 2.43 -10.07 -18.55
C TRP A 253 2.67 -9.10 -19.70
N CYS A 254 3.59 -9.41 -20.62
CA CYS A 254 3.84 -8.60 -21.81
C CYS A 254 2.60 -8.49 -22.71
N ALA A 255 1.92 -9.62 -22.97
CA ALA A 255 0.66 -9.63 -23.71
C ALA A 255 -0.41 -8.80 -23.01
N LEU A 256 -0.50 -8.92 -21.68
CA LEU A 256 -1.43 -8.14 -20.86
C LEU A 256 -1.13 -6.64 -20.96
N GLY A 257 0.12 -6.22 -20.76
CA GLY A 257 0.55 -4.83 -20.86
C GLY A 257 0.27 -4.22 -22.23
N ALA A 258 0.52 -4.98 -23.31
CA ALA A 258 0.19 -4.55 -24.67
C ALA A 258 -1.33 -4.33 -24.88
N SER A 259 -2.18 -5.16 -24.26
CA SER A 259 -3.64 -5.07 -24.37
C SER A 259 -4.27 -3.82 -23.72
N LEU A 260 -3.49 -3.09 -22.91
CA LEU A 260 -3.98 -1.92 -22.19
C LEU A 260 -4.16 -0.69 -23.07
N ASN A 261 -3.53 -0.67 -24.26
CA ASN A 261 -3.60 0.45 -25.19
C ASN A 261 -3.32 1.78 -24.47
N LEU A 262 -2.24 1.82 -23.69
CA LEU A 262 -1.86 3.00 -22.91
C LEU A 262 -1.69 4.22 -23.82
N THR A 263 -2.23 5.36 -23.40
CA THR A 263 -1.94 6.64 -24.05
C THR A 263 -0.46 6.99 -23.89
N PRO A 264 0.12 7.86 -24.75
CA PRO A 264 1.52 8.29 -24.59
C PRO A 264 1.82 8.85 -23.21
N GLN A 265 0.88 9.64 -22.64
CA GLN A 265 1.01 10.20 -21.30
C GLN A 265 0.98 9.11 -20.22
N GLN A 266 0.06 8.14 -20.30
CA GLN A 266 0.02 7.03 -19.34
C GLN A 266 1.32 6.21 -19.40
N LEU A 267 1.83 5.95 -20.61
CA LEU A 267 3.08 5.23 -20.78
C LEU A 267 4.26 5.98 -20.15
N GLU A 268 4.34 7.31 -20.30
CA GLU A 268 5.35 8.13 -19.63
C GLU A 268 5.24 8.02 -18.09
N GLU A 269 4.03 8.07 -17.54
CA GLU A 269 3.79 7.88 -16.09
C GLU A 269 4.18 6.48 -15.61
N VAL A 270 3.91 5.43 -16.40
CA VAL A 270 4.33 4.05 -16.11
C VAL A 270 5.85 3.93 -16.10
N LEU A 271 6.54 4.47 -17.11
CA LEU A 271 8.00 4.40 -17.19
C LEU A 271 8.66 5.15 -16.02
N MET A 272 8.14 6.32 -15.67
CA MET A 272 8.60 7.08 -14.51
C MET A 272 8.41 6.31 -13.20
N ALA A 273 7.28 5.62 -13.03
CA ALA A 273 7.03 4.78 -11.86
C ALA A 273 7.94 3.55 -11.82
N ARG A 274 8.26 2.97 -12.97
CA ARG A 274 9.26 1.88 -13.08
C ARG A 274 10.62 2.33 -12.58
N ASP A 275 11.14 3.42 -13.11
CA ASP A 275 12.47 3.92 -12.76
C ASP A 275 12.54 4.27 -11.26
N MET A 276 11.46 4.85 -10.70
CA MET A 276 11.35 5.12 -9.26
C MET A 276 11.25 3.84 -8.42
N HIS A 277 10.50 2.82 -8.88
CA HIS A 277 10.40 1.53 -8.20
C HIS A 277 11.76 0.85 -8.15
N GLU A 278 12.48 0.78 -9.28
CA GLU A 278 13.83 0.22 -9.36
C GLU A 278 14.78 0.92 -8.39
N MET A 279 14.80 2.25 -8.38
CA MET A 279 15.65 3.04 -7.48
C MET A 279 15.32 2.81 -6.00
N ASN A 280 14.04 2.59 -5.65
CA ASN A 280 13.61 2.36 -4.28
C ASN A 280 13.85 0.90 -3.83
N VAL A 281 13.65 -0.08 -4.71
CA VAL A 281 13.70 -1.51 -4.37
C VAL A 281 15.11 -2.08 -4.47
N ALA A 282 15.97 -1.60 -5.37
CA ALA A 282 17.35 -2.06 -5.49
C ALA A 282 18.12 -2.09 -4.15
N PRO A 283 18.20 -0.98 -3.37
CA PRO A 283 18.91 -1.01 -2.08
C PRO A 283 18.25 -1.93 -1.04
N VAL A 284 16.92 -2.09 -1.10
CA VAL A 284 16.19 -2.98 -0.19
C VAL A 284 16.50 -4.44 -0.51
N ALA A 285 16.53 -4.80 -1.79
CA ALA A 285 16.85 -6.14 -2.26
C ALA A 285 18.31 -6.52 -1.96
N GLU A 286 19.26 -5.60 -2.17
CA GLU A 286 20.68 -5.79 -1.80
C GLU A 286 20.83 -6.02 -0.29
N GLU A 287 20.17 -5.19 0.52
CA GLU A 287 20.17 -5.36 1.98
C GLU A 287 19.57 -6.70 2.40
N ARG A 288 18.50 -7.17 1.74
CA ARG A 288 17.90 -8.49 2.02
C ARG A 288 18.91 -9.62 1.82
N VAL A 289 19.63 -9.60 0.70
CA VAL A 289 20.66 -10.62 0.39
C VAL A 289 21.74 -10.62 1.46
N ARG A 290 22.20 -9.44 1.88
CA ARG A 290 23.17 -9.27 2.98
C ARG A 290 22.63 -9.84 4.30
N LEU A 291 21.43 -9.44 4.71
CA LEU A 291 20.80 -9.86 5.97
C LEU A 291 20.53 -11.38 6.00
N THR A 292 20.16 -11.97 4.87
CA THR A 292 19.96 -13.43 4.74
C THR A 292 21.27 -14.18 4.92
N SER A 293 22.35 -13.67 4.33
CA SER A 293 23.70 -14.25 4.47
C SER A 293 24.21 -14.14 5.91
N GLU A 294 23.99 -12.98 6.55
CA GLU A 294 24.33 -12.73 7.95
C GLU A 294 23.54 -13.65 8.89
N LEU A 295 22.23 -13.79 8.69
CA LEU A 295 21.40 -14.70 9.49
C LEU A 295 21.88 -16.16 9.37
N SER A 296 22.19 -16.59 8.14
CA SER A 296 22.71 -17.94 7.88
C SER A 296 24.06 -18.17 8.57
N ALA A 297 24.94 -17.18 8.55
CA ALA A 297 26.23 -17.23 9.24
C ALA A 297 26.07 -17.27 10.76
N SER A 298 25.21 -16.43 11.34
CA SER A 298 24.92 -16.40 12.78
C SER A 298 24.30 -17.71 13.27
N LEU A 299 23.35 -18.28 12.53
CA LEU A 299 22.79 -19.60 12.84
C LEU A 299 23.86 -20.70 12.77
N SER A 300 24.71 -20.68 11.75
CA SER A 300 25.80 -21.66 11.60
C SER A 300 26.81 -21.56 12.75
N ALA A 301 27.15 -20.33 13.17
CA ALA A 301 28.03 -20.08 14.31
C ALA A 301 27.40 -20.56 15.63
N ALA A 302 26.12 -20.26 15.84
CA ALA A 302 25.36 -20.70 17.01
C ALA A 302 25.30 -22.23 17.13
N LEU A 303 25.16 -22.93 16.00
CA LEU A 303 25.13 -24.40 15.96
C LEU A 303 26.52 -25.04 16.12
N SER A 304 27.59 -24.36 15.70
CA SER A 304 28.95 -24.90 15.73
C SER A 304 29.66 -24.65 17.06
N GLN A 305 29.27 -23.61 17.81
CA GLN A 305 29.83 -23.32 19.11
C GLN A 305 29.19 -24.23 20.17
N HIS A 306 30.02 -24.93 20.93
CA HIS A 306 29.57 -25.55 22.18
C HIS A 306 29.56 -24.45 23.25
N PRO A 307 28.38 -23.94 23.65
CA PRO A 307 28.31 -22.84 24.60
C PRO A 307 28.96 -23.26 25.93
N VAL A 308 29.92 -22.47 26.38
CA VAL A 308 30.64 -22.73 27.64
C VAL A 308 29.79 -22.28 28.84
N SER A 309 28.91 -21.31 28.63
CA SER A 309 27.97 -20.77 29.61
C SER A 309 26.56 -20.59 29.04
N SER A 310 25.56 -20.62 29.90
CA SER A 310 24.16 -20.27 29.55
C SER A 310 24.03 -18.80 29.12
N SER A 311 24.90 -17.91 29.60
CA SER A 311 24.94 -16.51 29.19
C SER A 311 25.31 -16.38 27.70
N ASP A 312 26.24 -17.20 27.22
CA ASP A 312 26.70 -17.17 25.84
C ASP A 312 25.57 -17.58 24.89
N VAL A 313 24.79 -18.61 25.27
CA VAL A 313 23.61 -19.06 24.52
C VAL A 313 22.58 -17.94 24.35
N ILE A 314 22.25 -17.25 25.45
CA ILE A 314 21.24 -16.18 25.43
C ILE A 314 21.70 -15.04 24.52
N GLN A 315 22.98 -14.67 24.61
CA GLN A 315 23.55 -13.62 23.78
C GLN A 315 23.49 -14.01 22.29
N THR A 316 23.97 -15.20 21.93
CA THR A 316 23.94 -15.65 20.53
C THR A 316 22.52 -15.73 19.97
N LEU A 317 21.54 -16.21 20.75
CA LEU A 317 20.14 -16.21 20.33
C LEU A 317 19.57 -14.80 20.15
N SER A 318 19.95 -13.85 21.01
CA SER A 318 19.55 -12.45 20.88
C SER A 318 20.12 -11.81 19.61
N GLU A 319 21.35 -12.14 19.22
CA GLU A 319 21.97 -11.65 17.98
C GLU A 319 21.27 -12.21 16.74
N VAL A 320 20.90 -13.49 16.75
CA VAL A 320 20.11 -14.13 15.68
C VAL A 320 18.73 -13.46 15.54
N ASP A 321 18.06 -13.21 16.67
CA ASP A 321 16.74 -12.55 16.68
C ASP A 321 16.80 -11.12 16.14
N GLU A 322 17.83 -10.35 16.49
CA GLU A 322 18.02 -8.99 15.96
C GLU A 322 18.17 -8.99 14.43
N VAL A 323 18.99 -9.89 13.88
CA VAL A 323 19.17 -10.00 12.42
C VAL A 323 17.87 -10.44 11.75
N ALA A 324 17.14 -11.39 12.34
CA ALA A 324 15.84 -11.84 11.83
C ALA A 324 14.81 -10.69 11.80
N GLU A 325 14.75 -9.86 12.85
CA GLU A 325 13.84 -8.71 12.90
C GLU A 325 14.23 -7.61 11.91
N ARG A 326 15.52 -7.39 11.65
CA ARG A 326 15.96 -6.49 10.56
C ARG A 326 15.55 -7.04 9.20
N LEU A 327 15.73 -8.34 8.97
CA LEU A 327 15.32 -9.00 7.72
C LEU A 327 13.81 -8.87 7.51
N ARG A 328 13.00 -9.14 8.54
CA ARG A 328 11.54 -8.98 8.51
C ARG A 328 11.12 -7.55 8.15
N ARG A 329 11.70 -6.53 8.77
CA ARG A 329 11.42 -5.11 8.43
C ARG A 329 11.83 -4.75 7.01
N ASN A 330 12.95 -5.29 6.52
CA ASN A 330 13.40 -5.09 5.15
C ASN A 330 12.42 -5.73 4.14
N VAL A 331 11.98 -6.96 4.38
CA VAL A 331 10.97 -7.67 3.58
C VAL A 331 9.63 -6.93 3.55
N ILE A 332 9.17 -6.38 4.67
CA ILE A 332 7.96 -5.53 4.71
C ILE A 332 8.12 -4.27 3.85
N ARG A 333 9.29 -3.62 3.87
CA ARG A 333 9.56 -2.45 3.03
C ARG A 333 9.53 -2.79 1.54
N GLU A 334 10.12 -3.91 1.14
CA GLU A 334 10.08 -4.40 -0.24
C GLU A 334 8.64 -4.66 -0.69
N HIS A 335 7.86 -5.37 0.14
CA HIS A 335 6.46 -5.64 -0.15
C HIS A 335 5.63 -4.37 -0.28
N GLN A 336 5.81 -3.40 0.63
CA GLN A 336 5.11 -2.11 0.53
C GLN A 336 5.44 -1.38 -0.77
N ALA A 337 6.70 -1.40 -1.21
CA ALA A 337 7.10 -0.78 -2.47
C ALA A 337 6.46 -1.48 -3.69
N GLN A 338 6.18 -2.77 -3.62
CA GLN A 338 5.44 -3.52 -4.65
C GLN A 338 3.94 -3.14 -4.63
N MET A 339 3.33 -3.06 -3.45
CA MET A 339 1.93 -2.65 -3.30
C MET A 339 1.70 -1.21 -3.80
N ASP A 340 2.62 -0.29 -3.47
CA ASP A 340 2.56 1.11 -3.92
C ASP A 340 2.55 1.23 -5.46
N VAL A 341 3.20 0.31 -6.19
CA VAL A 341 3.13 0.25 -7.66
C VAL A 341 1.73 -0.16 -8.13
N GLY A 342 1.15 -1.19 -7.52
CA GLY A 342 -0.21 -1.64 -7.84
C GLY A 342 -1.22 -0.51 -7.63
N ASP A 343 -1.15 0.16 -6.48
CA ASP A 343 -2.00 1.31 -6.14
C ASP A 343 -1.82 2.46 -7.13
N PHE A 344 -0.58 2.81 -7.48
CA PHE A 344 -0.30 3.86 -8.45
C PHE A 344 -0.88 3.55 -9.83
N LEU A 345 -0.71 2.32 -10.31
CA LEU A 345 -1.27 1.90 -11.59
C LEU A 345 -2.79 1.96 -11.56
N CYS A 346 -3.43 1.30 -10.58
CA CYS A 346 -4.88 1.14 -10.53
C CYS A 346 -5.62 2.45 -10.18
N MET A 347 -5.08 3.26 -9.29
CA MET A 347 -5.77 4.46 -8.78
C MET A 347 -5.27 5.75 -9.43
N GLY A 348 -4.10 5.71 -10.08
CA GLY A 348 -3.44 6.90 -10.61
C GLY A 348 -3.38 6.96 -12.13
N VAL A 349 -2.90 5.90 -12.77
CA VAL A 349 -2.55 5.94 -14.19
C VAL A 349 -3.65 5.38 -15.07
N LEU A 350 -4.18 4.22 -14.70
CA LEU A 350 -5.10 3.47 -15.54
C LEU A 350 -6.52 4.02 -15.42
N SER A 351 -7.24 3.99 -16.54
CA SER A 351 -8.69 4.22 -16.52
C SER A 351 -9.42 3.04 -15.86
N PRO A 352 -10.64 3.24 -15.34
CA PRO A 352 -11.44 2.16 -14.75
C PRO A 352 -11.61 0.93 -15.66
N VAL A 353 -11.78 1.15 -16.97
CA VAL A 353 -11.88 0.07 -17.96
C VAL A 353 -10.56 -0.70 -18.09
N GLN A 354 -9.42 0.00 -18.11
CA GLN A 354 -8.10 -0.63 -18.13
C GLN A 354 -7.84 -1.44 -16.86
N VAL A 355 -8.24 -0.92 -15.69
CA VAL A 355 -8.14 -1.66 -14.41
C VAL A 355 -8.97 -2.93 -14.45
N ALA A 356 -10.25 -2.84 -14.85
CA ALA A 356 -11.12 -4.00 -15.00
C ALA A 356 -10.53 -5.04 -15.97
N ARG A 357 -9.93 -4.58 -17.08
CA ARG A 357 -9.27 -5.43 -18.06
C ARG A 357 -8.06 -6.16 -17.48
N ILE A 358 -7.15 -5.47 -16.77
CA ILE A 358 -5.99 -6.12 -16.12
C ILE A 358 -6.46 -7.17 -15.14
N MET A 359 -7.38 -6.79 -14.26
CA MET A 359 -7.90 -7.67 -13.22
C MET A 359 -8.54 -8.93 -13.84
N ALA A 360 -9.36 -8.77 -14.88
CA ALA A 360 -10.01 -9.89 -15.56
C ALA A 360 -9.04 -10.76 -16.36
N ALA A 361 -8.15 -10.16 -17.14
CA ALA A 361 -7.24 -10.90 -18.01
C ALA A 361 -6.04 -11.51 -17.27
N SER A 362 -5.78 -11.10 -16.02
CA SER A 362 -4.78 -11.75 -15.17
C SER A 362 -5.26 -13.11 -14.65
N TYR A 363 -6.56 -13.42 -14.70
CA TYR A 363 -7.10 -14.71 -14.27
C TYR A 363 -6.47 -15.88 -15.06
N PRO A 364 -6.00 -16.96 -14.40
CA PRO A 364 -6.30 -17.38 -13.02
C PRO A 364 -5.31 -16.89 -11.94
N TYR A 365 -4.59 -15.80 -12.17
CA TYR A 365 -3.62 -15.25 -11.21
C TYR A 365 -4.08 -13.91 -10.64
N ILE A 366 -3.57 -13.57 -9.45
CA ILE A 366 -3.65 -12.21 -8.92
C ILE A 366 -2.61 -11.36 -9.68
N PRO A 367 -2.98 -10.19 -10.23
CA PRO A 367 -2.07 -9.30 -10.94
C PRO A 367 -0.86 -8.95 -10.09
N ASP A 368 0.32 -9.13 -10.68
CA ASP A 368 1.55 -8.61 -10.13
C ASP A 368 1.77 -7.21 -10.71
N GLY A 369 1.54 -6.18 -9.89
CA GLY A 369 1.65 -4.78 -10.32
C GLY A 369 3.03 -4.44 -10.86
N VAL A 370 4.09 -5.06 -10.34
CA VAL A 370 5.47 -4.85 -10.81
C VAL A 370 5.68 -5.54 -12.15
N ALA A 371 5.23 -6.79 -12.30
CA ALA A 371 5.31 -7.47 -13.59
C ALA A 371 4.56 -6.72 -14.70
N VAL A 372 3.37 -6.19 -14.40
CA VAL A 372 2.60 -5.33 -15.31
C VAL A 372 3.34 -4.03 -15.64
N LEU A 373 3.94 -3.38 -14.62
CA LEU A 373 4.73 -2.15 -14.78
C LEU A 373 5.87 -2.36 -15.80
N HIS A 374 6.65 -3.44 -15.63
CA HIS A 374 7.75 -3.77 -16.54
C HIS A 374 7.26 -4.17 -17.94
N ALA A 375 6.18 -4.96 -18.02
CA ALA A 375 5.59 -5.42 -19.26
C ALA A 375 5.14 -4.27 -20.19
N CYS A 376 4.64 -3.17 -19.61
CA CYS A 376 4.18 -2.01 -20.38
C CYS A 376 5.32 -1.30 -21.14
N GLY A 377 6.59 -1.49 -20.76
CA GLY A 377 7.75 -0.87 -21.40
C GLY A 377 8.34 -1.63 -22.60
N VAL A 378 8.04 -2.92 -22.75
CA VAL A 378 8.78 -3.82 -23.68
C VAL A 378 8.38 -3.61 -25.16
N GLY A 379 7.16 -3.14 -25.45
CA GLY A 379 6.61 -3.14 -26.81
C GLY A 379 7.14 -2.08 -27.80
N ARG A 380 8.03 -1.15 -27.39
CA ARG A 380 8.44 0.00 -28.24
C ARG A 380 9.92 0.07 -28.62
N GLY A 381 10.80 -0.70 -28.00
CA GLY A 381 12.23 -0.73 -28.32
C GLY A 381 12.71 -2.16 -28.43
N GLY A 382 12.96 -2.64 -29.64
CA GLY A 382 13.44 -4.00 -29.87
C GLY A 382 14.71 -4.33 -29.07
N ALA A 383 14.81 -5.60 -28.66
CA ALA A 383 15.76 -6.21 -27.72
C ALA A 383 15.35 -6.10 -26.25
N SER A 384 14.55 -7.08 -25.82
CA SER A 384 14.24 -7.37 -24.42
C SER A 384 15.53 -7.66 -23.65
N GLN A 385 15.79 -6.87 -22.60
CA GLN A 385 16.65 -7.30 -21.52
C GLN A 385 15.78 -8.19 -20.61
N PRO A 386 16.21 -9.43 -20.28
CA PRO A 386 15.43 -10.29 -19.40
C PRO A 386 15.24 -9.56 -18.07
N ALA A 387 13.99 -9.48 -17.60
CA ALA A 387 13.70 -8.93 -16.29
C ALA A 387 14.61 -9.62 -15.26
N ALA A 388 15.29 -8.83 -14.42
CA ALA A 388 16.10 -9.39 -13.35
C ALA A 388 15.24 -10.42 -12.60
N PRO A 389 15.76 -11.62 -12.30
CA PRO A 389 14.98 -12.64 -11.63
C PRO A 389 14.47 -12.02 -10.32
N HIS A 390 13.15 -11.77 -10.25
CA HIS A 390 12.46 -11.44 -9.00
C HIS A 390 12.61 -12.64 -8.06
N ALA A 391 13.78 -12.76 -7.42
CA ALA A 391 14.13 -13.78 -6.43
C ALA A 391 13.34 -13.61 -5.12
N ALA A 392 12.48 -12.58 -5.06
CA ALA A 392 11.86 -12.11 -3.84
C ALA A 392 10.78 -13.02 -3.26
N VAL A 393 10.19 -13.88 -4.09
CA VAL A 393 8.94 -14.55 -3.74
C VAL A 393 9.16 -15.94 -3.14
N ALA A 394 10.22 -16.64 -3.54
CA ALA A 394 10.51 -17.98 -3.04
C ALA A 394 10.72 -18.03 -1.52
N VAL A 395 11.09 -16.90 -0.89
CA VAL A 395 11.32 -16.80 0.55
C VAL A 395 10.02 -16.71 1.36
N TYR A 396 8.90 -16.24 0.78
CA TYR A 396 7.63 -16.17 1.52
C TYR A 396 6.96 -17.53 1.73
N SER A 397 7.31 -18.54 0.92
CA SER A 397 6.78 -19.91 1.02
C SER A 397 7.71 -20.88 1.75
N ALA A 398 9.01 -20.57 1.82
CA ALA A 398 9.94 -21.30 2.67
C ALA A 398 9.69 -20.86 4.12
N GLU A 399 8.80 -21.60 4.79
CA GLU A 399 8.53 -21.59 6.22
C GLU A 399 9.44 -20.63 7.01
N LEU A 400 8.94 -19.42 7.27
CA LEU A 400 9.24 -18.81 8.57
C LEU A 400 8.86 -19.91 9.57
N PRO A 401 9.82 -20.49 10.31
CA PRO A 401 9.50 -21.53 11.26
C PRO A 401 8.38 -20.99 12.14
N LYS A 402 7.31 -21.79 12.28
CA LYS A 402 6.26 -21.50 13.26
C LYS A 402 6.93 -21.49 14.64
N LEU A 403 7.45 -20.34 15.04
CA LEU A 403 7.96 -20.07 16.37
C LEU A 403 6.78 -19.90 17.33
#